data_AF-A0A350WW44-F1
#
_entry.id   AF-A0A350WW44-F1
#
_cell.length_a   1.000
_cell.length_b   1.000
_cell.length_c   1.000
_cell.angle_alpha   90.00
_cell.angle_beta   90.00
_cell.angle_gamma   90.00
#
_symmetry.space_group_name_H-M   'P 1'
#
loop_
_entity.id
_entity.type
_entity.pdbx_description
1 polymer ?
#
loop_
_entity_poly.entity_id
_entity_poly.type
_entity_poly.pdbx_seq_one_letter_code
_entity_poly.pdbx_strand_id
1 'polypeptide(L)'
;MKPSREFWHRWAESLRRYQLHDLVASFLEAGSPLALLGAQAIYFSGGFFKNTQLTALAEMLEDETETHDFASFLIREGAGS
;
A
#
# COMPACT_ATOMS: atom_id res chain seq x y z
N MET A 1 11.79 -6.14 12.63
CA MET A 1 11.05 -6.48 11.40
C MET A 1 10.03 -5.37 11.20
N LYS A 2 10.02 -4.71 10.04
CA LYS A 2 9.03 -3.66 9.75
C LYS A 2 7.63 -4.32 9.70
N PRO A 3 6.66 -3.91 10.53
CA PRO A 3 5.34 -4.55 10.60
C PRO A 3 4.58 -4.46 9.28
N SER A 4 4.89 -3.48 8.43
CA SER A 4 4.32 -3.27 7.10
C SER A 4 4.46 -4.49 6.18
N ARG A 5 5.61 -5.17 6.17
CA ARG A 5 5.86 -6.30 5.23
C ARG A 5 4.99 -7.53 5.47
N GLU A 6 4.55 -7.78 6.71
CA GLU A 6 3.64 -8.91 7.00
C GLU A 6 2.25 -8.68 6.40
N PHE A 7 1.85 -7.42 6.25
CA PHE A 7 0.56 -7.05 5.66
C PHE A 7 0.58 -6.95 4.14
N TRP A 8 1.76 -6.87 3.51
CA TRP A 8 1.89 -6.73 2.05
C TRP A 8 1.16 -7.82 1.29
N HIS A 9 1.35 -9.09 1.67
CA HIS A 9 0.64 -10.20 1.04
C HIS A 9 -0.88 -10.09 1.20
N ARG A 10 -1.37 -9.71 2.39
CA ARG A 10 -2.82 -9.53 2.61
C ARG A 10 -3.40 -8.38 1.79
N TRP A 11 -2.67 -7.27 1.67
CA TRP A 11 -3.08 -6.12 0.86
C TRP A 11 -3.08 -6.47 -0.61
N ALA A 12 -2.00 -7.05 -1.10
CA ALA A 12 -1.85 -7.43 -2.49
C ALA A 12 -2.90 -8.47 -2.90
N GLU A 13 -3.17 -9.46 -2.05
CA GLU A 13 -4.23 -10.44 -2.32
C GLU A 13 -5.62 -9.80 -2.30
N SER A 14 -5.88 -8.84 -1.41
CA SER A 14 -7.14 -8.07 -1.42
C SER A 14 -7.28 -7.26 -2.71
N LEU A 15 -6.24 -6.49 -3.08
CA LEU A 15 -6.19 -5.70 -4.31
C LEU A 15 -6.37 -6.58 -5.55
N ARG A 16 -5.76 -7.77 -5.56
CA ARG A 16 -5.91 -8.77 -6.61
C ARG A 16 -7.33 -9.31 -6.70
N ARG A 17 -7.98 -9.64 -5.58
CA ARG A 17 -9.40 -10.05 -5.56
C ARG A 17 -10.33 -8.98 -6.15
N TYR A 18 -9.98 -7.70 -5.98
CA TYR A 18 -10.70 -6.58 -6.57
C TYR A 18 -10.19 -6.15 -7.95
N GLN A 19 -9.19 -6.83 -8.52
CA GLN A 19 -8.51 -6.46 -9.78
C GLN A 19 -7.98 -5.00 -9.79
N LEU A 20 -7.69 -4.46 -8.61
CA LEU A 20 -7.16 -3.11 -8.43
C LEU A 20 -5.63 -3.09 -8.35
N HIS A 21 -5.00 -4.26 -8.41
CA HIS A 21 -3.55 -4.42 -8.37
C HIS A 21 -2.85 -3.48 -9.36
N ASP A 22 -3.15 -3.56 -10.66
CA ASP A 22 -2.48 -2.76 -11.69
C ASP A 22 -2.72 -1.26 -11.53
N LEU A 23 -3.93 -0.90 -11.09
CA LEU A 23 -4.32 0.48 -10.80
C LEU A 23 -3.49 1.07 -9.67
N VAL A 24 -3.37 0.32 -8.57
CA VAL A 24 -2.61 0.75 -7.39
C VAL A 24 -1.11 0.71 -7.66
N ALA A 25 -0.62 -0.29 -8.39
CA ALA A 25 0.77 -0.35 -8.84
C ALA A 25 1.13 0.87 -9.69
N SER A 26 0.33 1.19 -10.71
CA SER A 26 0.55 2.37 -11.57
C SER A 26 0.49 3.66 -10.77
N PHE A 27 -0.37 3.73 -9.76
CA PHE A 27 -0.53 4.90 -8.89
C PHE A 27 0.65 5.10 -7.94
N LEU A 28 1.18 4.01 -7.39
CA LEU A 28 2.37 4.02 -6.53
C LEU A 28 3.65 4.27 -7.35
N GLU A 29 3.74 3.68 -8.55
CA GLU A 29 4.85 3.85 -9.48
C GLU A 29 4.89 5.28 -10.05
N ALA A 30 3.74 5.93 -10.24
CA ALA A 30 3.66 7.31 -10.71
C ALA A 30 4.30 8.33 -9.76
N GLY A 31 4.49 7.98 -8.48
CA GLY A 31 5.31 8.73 -7.52
C GLY A 31 4.79 10.12 -7.12
N SER A 32 4.71 10.34 -5.79
CA SER A 32 5.10 11.61 -5.17
C SER A 32 4.11 12.80 -5.09
N PRO A 33 2.77 12.61 -5.13
CA PRO A 33 1.94 13.31 -4.12
C PRO A 33 0.78 12.49 -3.55
N LEU A 34 0.31 11.50 -4.31
CA LEU A 34 -0.93 10.80 -3.97
C LEU A 34 -0.73 9.72 -2.89
N ALA A 35 0.48 9.14 -2.80
CA ALA A 35 0.85 8.28 -1.68
C ALA A 35 0.79 9.04 -0.34
N LEU A 36 1.29 10.28 -0.34
CA LEU A 36 1.23 11.21 0.79
C LEU A 36 -0.22 11.58 1.16
N LEU A 37 -1.09 11.76 0.18
CA LEU A 37 -2.53 11.97 0.40
C LEU A 37 -3.21 10.70 0.95
N GLY A 38 -2.77 9.52 0.48
CA GLY A 38 -3.21 8.23 1.01
C GLY A 38 -2.84 8.06 2.48
N ALA A 39 -1.58 8.34 2.86
CA ALA A 39 -1.12 8.30 4.24
C ALA A 39 -1.96 9.23 5.14
N GLN A 40 -2.20 10.47 4.70
CA GLN A 40 -3.02 11.43 5.44
C GLN A 40 -4.48 10.99 5.57
N ALA A 41 -5.09 10.45 4.51
CA ALA A 41 -6.44 9.90 4.57
C ALA A 41 -6.53 8.72 5.55
N ILE A 42 -5.50 7.87 5.60
CA ILE A 42 -5.42 6.75 6.52
C ILE A 42 -5.32 7.23 7.96
N TYR A 43 -4.44 8.18 8.29
CA TYR A 43 -4.38 8.76 9.64
C TYR A 43 -5.71 9.39 10.05
N PHE A 44 -6.41 10.06 9.13
CA PHE A 44 -7.75 10.61 9.37
C PHE A 44 -8.78 9.51 9.68
N SER A 45 -8.71 8.37 8.98
CA SER A 45 -9.56 7.20 9.25
C SER A 45 -9.19 6.46 10.54
N GLY A 46 -7.91 6.50 10.93
CA GLY A 46 -7.37 5.88 12.13
C GLY A 46 -7.90 6.50 13.43
N GLY A 47 -8.35 7.76 13.38
CA GLY A 47 -9.06 8.41 14.49
C GLY A 47 -10.41 7.77 14.83
N PHE A 48 -11.04 7.07 13.88
CA PHE A 48 -12.29 6.34 14.11
C PHE A 48 -12.09 4.84 14.38
N PHE A 49 -11.02 4.23 13.85
CA PHE A 49 -10.72 2.80 14.04
C PHE A 49 -9.22 2.58 14.26
N LYS A 50 -8.85 2.12 15.47
CA LYS A 50 -7.47 1.78 15.82
C LYS A 50 -7.07 0.45 15.15
N ASN A 51 -6.68 0.51 13.87
CA ASN A 51 -6.31 -0.66 13.09
C ASN A 51 -4.81 -0.62 12.76
N THR A 52 -4.05 -1.57 13.32
CA THR A 52 -2.58 -1.71 13.12
C THR A 52 -2.22 -1.84 11.64
N GLN A 53 -3.08 -2.45 10.84
CA GLN A 53 -2.90 -2.58 9.40
C GLN A 53 -3.00 -1.22 8.69
N LEU A 54 -3.89 -0.32 9.13
CA LEU A 54 -3.97 1.03 8.56
C LEU A 54 -2.74 1.85 8.94
N THR A 55 -2.30 1.80 10.19
CA THR A 55 -1.05 2.47 10.61
C THR A 55 0.15 1.98 9.79
N ALA A 56 0.30 0.67 9.59
CA ALA A 56 1.39 0.11 8.79
C ALA A 56 1.30 0.50 7.29
N LEU A 57 0.09 0.72 6.76
CA LEU A 57 -0.11 1.20 5.39
C LEU A 57 0.29 2.68 5.26
N ALA A 58 -0.04 3.50 6.26
CA ALA A 58 0.39 4.89 6.30
C ALA A 58 1.91 5.02 6.41
N GLU A 59 2.56 4.26 7.31
CA GLU A 59 4.02 4.24 7.45
C GLU A 59 4.71 3.80 6.14
N MET A 60 4.16 2.81 5.43
CA MET A 60 4.69 2.37 4.14
C MET A 60 4.55 3.46 3.06
N LEU A 61 3.42 4.18 3.02
CA LEU A 61 3.17 5.26 2.07
C LEU A 61 3.97 6.54 2.36
N GLU A 62 4.41 6.74 3.60
CA GLU A 62 5.30 7.84 3.99
C GLU A 62 6.76 7.56 3.56
N ASP A 63 7.15 6.29 3.45
CA ASP A 63 8.47 5.86 3.00
C ASP A 63 8.46 5.64 1.48
N GLU A 64 9.01 6.59 0.73
CA GLU A 64 9.06 6.53 -0.75
C GLU A 64 9.77 5.26 -1.25
N THR A 65 10.74 4.73 -0.49
CA THR A 65 11.44 3.49 -0.83
C THR A 65 10.54 2.27 -0.60
N GLU A 66 9.84 2.18 0.54
CA GLU A 66 8.87 1.09 0.75
C GLU A 66 7.69 1.15 -0.21
N THR A 67 7.23 2.36 -0.56
CA THR A 67 6.17 2.58 -1.53
C THR A 67 6.57 2.01 -2.89
N HIS A 68 7.79 2.28 -3.35
CA HIS A 68 8.33 1.76 -4.61
C HIS A 68 8.56 0.25 -4.57
N ASP A 69 9.09 -0.28 -3.46
CA ASP A 69 9.24 -1.73 -3.27
C ASP A 69 7.87 -2.44 -3.27
N PHE A 70 6.85 -1.86 -2.65
CA PHE A 70 5.50 -2.40 -2.64
C PHE A 70 4.84 -2.34 -4.02
N ALA A 71 5.03 -1.26 -4.77
CA ALA A 71 4.59 -1.16 -6.17
C ALA A 71 5.23 -2.26 -7.03
N SER A 72 6.54 -2.44 -6.91
CA SER A 72 7.28 -3.50 -7.61
C SER A 72 6.83 -4.90 -7.21
N PHE A 73 6.51 -5.09 -5.92
CA PHE A 73 5.95 -6.33 -5.40
C PHE A 73 4.56 -6.62 -5.99
N LEU A 74 3.69 -5.62 -6.02
CA LEU A 74 2.35 -5.69 -6.61
C LEU A 74 2.43 -6.11 -8.08
N ILE A 75 3.24 -5.39 -8.89
CA ILE A 75 3.46 -5.70 -10.32
C ILE A 75 3.91 -7.15 -10.49
N ARG A 76 4.85 -7.60 -9.67
CA ARG A 76 5.37 -8.97 -9.73
C ARG A 76 4.31 -10.01 -9.33
N GLU A 77 3.50 -9.74 -8.31
CA GLU A 77 2.48 -10.68 -7.83
C GLU A 77 1.29 -10.77 -8.81
N GLY A 78 0.93 -9.67 -9.47
CA GLY A 78 -0.16 -9.64 -10.43
C GLY A 78 0.22 -10.02 -11.86
N ALA A 79 1.47 -9.79 -12.29
CA ALA A 79 1.98 -10.28 -13.59
C ALA A 79 2.14 -11.81 -13.65
N GLY A 80 1.94 -12.53 -12.54
CA GLY A 80 1.98 -13.99 -12.46
C GLY A 80 0.65 -14.71 -12.73
N SER A 81 -0.31 -14.09 -13.44
CA SER A 81 -1.59 -14.72 -13.83
C SER A 81 -1.64 -15.10 -15.30
#